data_AF-A0A520SZ37-F1
#
_entry.id   AF-A0A520SZ37-F1
#
_cell.length_a   1.000
_cell.length_b   1.000
_cell.length_c   1.000
_cell.angle_alpha   90.00
_cell.angle_beta   90.00
_cell.angle_gamma   90.00
#
_symmetry.space_group_name_H-M   'P 1'
#
loop_
_entity.id
_entity.type
_entity.pdbx_description
1 polymer ?
#
loop_
_entity_poly.entity_id
_entity_poly.type
_entity_poly.pdbx_seq_one_letter_code
_entity_poly.pdbx_strand_id
1 'polypeptide(L)'
;MKFLKANSIINLFFAFVLIYLIYHTIYGKFNIGNYLIHQFEQKMYIKLQETLKKNMIDLNVDLHSFYSNKDDYIDEISKQKNTNPTDSEVIIKLD
;
A
#
# COMPACT_ATOMS: atom_id res chain seq x y z
N MET A 1 60.88 20.31 8.03
CA MET A 1 59.83 19.92 7.06
C MET A 1 59.34 21.17 6.35
N LYS A 2 59.76 21.39 5.09
CA LYS A 2 59.20 22.46 4.26
C LYS A 2 57.75 22.06 4.00
N PHE A 3 56.85 22.71 4.75
CA PHE A 3 55.41 22.61 4.60
C PHE A 3 55.08 22.47 3.12
N LEU A 4 54.35 21.39 2.80
CA LEU A 4 53.80 21.09 1.49
C LEU A 4 53.51 22.42 0.79
N LYS A 5 54.32 22.77 -0.23
CA LYS A 5 54.22 24.04 -0.96
C LYS A 5 52.74 24.31 -1.21
N ALA A 6 52.22 25.49 -0.90
CA ALA A 6 50.79 25.80 -1.01
C ALA A 6 50.16 25.33 -2.34
N ASN A 7 50.91 25.38 -3.45
CA ASN A 7 50.54 24.78 -4.74
C ASN A 7 50.15 23.30 -4.68
N SER A 8 50.87 22.49 -3.91
CA SER A 8 50.58 21.06 -3.74
C SER A 8 49.28 20.82 -2.98
N ILE A 9 48.96 21.66 -2.00
CA ILE A 9 47.71 21.58 -1.22
C ILE A 9 46.53 22.00 -2.10
N ILE A 10 46.69 23.08 -2.86
CA ILE A 10 45.69 23.57 -3.82
C ILE A 10 45.41 22.52 -4.89
N ASN A 11 46.45 21.91 -5.47
CA ASN A 11 46.27 20.85 -6.46
C ASN A 11 45.57 19.61 -5.89
N LEU A 12 45.88 19.22 -4.66
CA LEU A 12 45.21 18.11 -3.98
C LEU A 12 43.72 18.42 -3.71
N PHE A 13 43.42 19.65 -3.31
CA PHE A 13 42.03 20.11 -3.15
C PHE A 13 41.26 20.05 -4.49
N PHE A 14 41.85 20.54 -5.58
CA PHE A 14 41.22 20.45 -6.90
C PHE A 14 41.01 19.01 -7.35
N ALA A 15 42.00 18.13 -7.17
CA ALA A 15 41.86 16.71 -7.49
C ALA A 15 40.74 16.05 -6.67
N PHE A 16 40.64 16.37 -5.38
CA PHE A 16 39.57 15.88 -4.51
C PHE A 16 38.19 16.33 -5.00
N VAL A 17 38.03 17.63 -5.33
CA VAL A 17 36.77 18.17 -5.88
C VAL A 17 36.41 17.48 -7.19
N LEU A 18 37.39 17.22 -8.07
CA LEU A 18 37.16 16.60 -9.37
C LEU A 18 36.70 15.13 -9.23
N ILE A 19 37.32 14.37 -8.34
CA ILE A 19 36.91 12.99 -8.01
C ILE A 19 35.51 12.99 -7.39
N TYR A 20 35.23 13.91 -6.46
CA TYR A 20 33.91 14.07 -5.85
C TYR A 20 32.83 14.35 -6.91
N LEU A 21 33.10 15.24 -7.86
CA LEU A 21 32.17 15.57 -8.93
C LEU A 21 31.93 14.38 -9.87
N ILE A 22 32.97 13.63 -10.24
CA ILE A 22 32.83 12.41 -11.06
C ILE A 22 31.98 11.38 -10.33
N TYR A 23 32.30 11.11 -9.05
CA TYR A 23 31.54 10.19 -8.21
C TYR A 23 30.07 10.62 -8.11
N HIS A 24 29.82 11.90 -7.85
CA HIS A 24 28.47 12.45 -7.78
C HIS A 24 27.75 12.46 -9.13
N THR A 25 28.47 12.55 -10.25
CA THR A 25 27.84 12.49 -11.59
C THR A 25 27.41 11.05 -11.92
N ILE A 26 28.21 10.05 -11.54
CA ILE A 26 27.92 8.63 -11.81
C ILE A 26 26.88 8.08 -10.81
N TYR A 27 27.03 8.39 -9.53
CA TYR A 27 26.23 7.80 -8.44
C TYR A 27 25.22 8.77 -7.81
N GLY A 28 25.27 10.07 -8.12
CA GLY A 28 24.36 11.08 -7.55
C GLY A 28 22.92 11.02 -8.07
N LYS A 29 22.56 9.96 -8.81
CA LYS A 29 21.16 9.68 -9.20
C LYS A 29 20.23 9.51 -7.99
N PHE A 30 20.77 9.19 -6.81
CA PHE A 30 20.03 9.25 -5.54
C PHE A 30 20.34 10.55 -4.80
N ASN A 31 19.62 11.61 -5.16
CA ASN A 31 19.53 12.79 -4.32
C ASN A 31 18.60 12.51 -3.13
N ILE A 32 18.74 13.23 -2.00
CA ILE A 32 17.93 12.99 -0.79
C ILE A 32 16.42 13.04 -1.10
N GLY A 33 16.02 13.93 -2.03
CA GLY A 33 14.64 14.04 -2.49
C GLY A 33 14.17 12.80 -3.25
N ASN A 34 15.00 12.23 -4.12
CA ASN A 34 14.66 11.03 -4.88
C ASN A 34 14.57 9.80 -3.96
N TYR A 35 15.43 9.73 -2.94
CA TYR A 35 15.35 8.72 -1.89
C TYR A 35 14.03 8.81 -1.09
N LEU A 36 13.64 10.03 -0.71
CA LEU A 36 12.39 10.27 0.02
C LEU A 36 11.15 9.95 -0.83
N ILE A 37 11.16 10.32 -2.12
CA ILE A 37 10.10 9.98 -3.08
C ILE A 37 9.97 8.46 -3.18
N HIS A 38 11.07 7.75 -3.42
CA HIS A 38 11.05 6.29 -3.52
C HIS A 38 10.55 5.62 -2.23
N GLN A 39 10.96 6.11 -1.06
CA GLN A 39 10.41 5.61 0.22
C GLN A 39 8.90 5.84 0.33
N PHE A 40 8.41 7.01 -0.09
CA PHE A 40 6.99 7.32 -0.07
C PHE A 40 6.20 6.43 -1.03
N GLU A 41 6.70 6.25 -2.26
CA GLU A 41 6.09 5.36 -3.27
C GLU A 41 5.97 3.93 -2.75
N GLN A 42 7.03 3.40 -2.13
CA GLN A 42 7.00 2.07 -1.53
C GLN A 42 5.95 1.94 -0.43
N LYS A 43 5.86 2.90 0.49
CA LYS A 43 4.85 2.90 1.56
C LYS A 43 3.43 2.98 1.00
N MET A 44 3.22 3.81 -0.02
CA MET A 44 1.93 3.95 -0.68
C MET A 44 1.53 2.65 -1.38
N TYR A 45 2.47 2.01 -2.09
CA TYR A 45 2.24 0.74 -2.76
C TYR A 45 1.85 -0.37 -1.77
N ILE A 46 2.59 -0.51 -0.67
CA ILE A 46 2.29 -1.51 0.38
C ILE A 46 0.89 -1.28 0.96
N LYS A 47 0.56 -0.03 1.32
CA LYS A 47 -0.75 0.31 1.88
C LYS A 47 -1.89 -0.01 0.90
N LEU A 48 -1.70 0.30 -0.39
CA LEU A 48 -2.68 -0.02 -1.43
C LEU A 48 -2.86 -1.53 -1.57
N GLN A 49 -1.75 -2.29 -1.60
CA GLN A 49 -1.78 -3.74 -1.69
C GLN A 49 -2.49 -4.39 -0.50
N GLU A 50 -2.22 -3.92 0.72
CA GLU A 50 -2.89 -4.40 1.94
C GLU A 50 -4.39 -4.11 1.92
N THR A 51 -4.78 -2.91 1.48
CA THR A 51 -6.19 -2.50 1.36
C THR A 51 -6.93 -3.37 0.35
N LEU A 52 -6.34 -3.57 -0.84
CA LEU A 52 -6.91 -4.44 -1.89
C LEU A 52 -7.05 -5.87 -1.41
N LYS A 53 -6.04 -6.41 -0.71
CA LYS A 53 -6.08 -7.77 -0.17
C LYS A 53 -7.20 -7.93 0.86
N LYS A 54 -7.37 -6.96 1.75
CA LYS A 54 -8.46 -6.98 2.73
C LYS A 54 -9.83 -6.97 2.03
N ASN A 55 -10.04 -6.03 1.11
CA ASN A 55 -11.31 -5.93 0.38
C ASN A 55 -11.63 -7.21 -0.42
N MET A 56 -10.61 -7.87 -0.98
CA MET A 56 -10.78 -9.14 -1.68
C MET A 56 -11.21 -10.26 -0.73
N ILE A 57 -10.62 -10.33 0.47
CA ILE A 57 -11.01 -11.31 1.50
C ILE A 57 -12.44 -11.06 1.96
N ASP A 58 -12.77 -9.81 2.28
CA ASP A 58 -14.11 -9.42 2.75
C ASP A 58 -15.16 -9.78 1.67
N LEU A 59 -14.92 -9.41 0.41
CA LEU A 59 -15.79 -9.79 -0.71
C LEU A 59 -15.94 -11.30 -0.87
N ASN A 60 -14.86 -12.06 -0.68
CA ASN A 60 -14.90 -13.52 -0.80
C ASN A 60 -15.73 -14.15 0.33
N VAL A 61 -15.65 -13.62 1.55
CA VAL A 61 -16.48 -14.05 2.68
C VAL A 61 -17.94 -13.72 2.43
N ASP A 62 -18.24 -12.50 1.98
CA ASP A 62 -19.59 -12.08 1.65
C ASP A 62 -20.16 -12.97 0.55
N LEU A 63 -19.42 -13.16 -0.55
CA LEU A 63 -19.84 -13.99 -1.68
C LEU A 63 -20.06 -15.45 -1.25
N HIS A 64 -19.18 -16.00 -0.42
CA HIS A 64 -19.36 -17.34 0.13
C HIS A 64 -20.65 -17.44 0.95
N SER A 65 -20.91 -16.46 1.82
CA SER A 65 -22.11 -16.39 2.65
C SER A 65 -23.38 -16.28 1.80
N PHE A 66 -23.34 -15.48 0.73
CA PHE A 66 -24.42 -15.37 -0.25
C PHE A 66 -24.72 -16.71 -0.94
N TYR A 67 -23.69 -17.48 -1.28
CA TYR A 67 -23.89 -18.78 -1.93
C TYR A 67 -24.31 -19.88 -0.95
N SER A 68 -23.72 -19.93 0.25
CA SER A 68 -24.00 -20.98 1.24
C SER A 68 -25.39 -20.86 1.83
N ASN A 69 -25.86 -19.62 2.03
CA ASN A 69 -27.14 -19.32 2.68
C ASN A 69 -28.15 -18.75 1.68
N LYS A 70 -27.99 -19.09 0.39
CA LYS A 70 -28.82 -18.56 -0.69
C LYS A 70 -30.31 -18.83 -0.43
N ASP A 71 -30.63 -20.05 -0.01
CA ASP A 71 -32.02 -20.48 0.19
C ASP A 71 -32.66 -19.72 1.35
N ASP A 72 -31.94 -19.55 2.47
CA ASP A 72 -32.38 -18.71 3.60
C ASP A 72 -32.57 -17.25 3.18
N TYR A 73 -31.67 -16.69 2.37
CA TYR A 73 -31.82 -15.33 1.83
C TYR A 73 -33.08 -15.17 0.97
N ILE A 74 -33.37 -16.15 0.11
CA ILE A 74 -34.56 -16.14 -0.73
C ILE A 74 -35.82 -16.31 0.13
N ASP A 75 -35.76 -17.16 1.15
CA ASP A 75 -36.83 -17.36 2.12
C ASP A 75 -37.14 -16.06 2.88
N GLU A 76 -36.13 -15.38 3.43
CA GLU A 76 -36.29 -14.08 4.09
C GLU A 76 -36.89 -13.01 3.16
N ILE A 77 -36.40 -12.89 1.92
CA ILE A 77 -36.97 -11.96 0.93
C ILE A 77 -38.43 -12.31 0.60
N SER A 78 -38.75 -13.61 0.54
CA SER A 78 -40.11 -14.07 0.27
C SER A 78 -41.05 -13.74 1.44
N LYS A 79 -40.60 -13.94 2.68
CA LYS A 79 -41.31 -13.61 3.93
C LYS A 79 -41.48 -12.10 4.12
N GLN A 80 -40.54 -11.27 3.65
CA GLN A 80 -40.71 -9.81 3.60
C GLN A 80 -41.82 -9.37 2.64
N LYS A 81 -41.97 -10.06 1.50
CA LYS A 81 -43.00 -9.75 0.50
C LYS A 81 -44.37 -10.36 0.83
N ASN A 82 -44.38 -11.48 1.52
CA ASN A 82 -45.59 -12.17 1.96
C ASN A 82 -45.43 -12.59 3.43
N THR A 83 -46.04 -11.81 4.32
CA THR A 83 -45.92 -11.95 5.78
C THR A 83 -46.81 -13.03 6.38
N ASN A 84 -47.47 -13.85 5.56
CA ASN A 84 -48.22 -14.99 6.06
C ASN A 84 -47.24 -16.13 6.40
N PRO A 85 -47.09 -16.51 7.68
CA PRO A 85 -46.23 -17.62 8.06
C PRO A 85 -46.75 -18.93 7.48
N THR A 86 -45.84 -19.86 7.18
CA THR A 86 -46.23 -21.25 6.91
C THR A 86 -46.65 -21.95 8.20
N ASP A 87 -47.44 -23.03 8.09
CA ASP A 87 -47.91 -23.80 9.25
C ASP A 87 -46.70 -24.40 10.00
N SER A 88 -46.29 -23.71 11.09
CA SER A 88 -45.23 -24.00 12.09
C SER A 88 -44.22 -22.85 12.30
N GLU A 89 -44.36 -21.71 11.62
CA GLU A 89 -43.43 -20.58 11.75
C GLU A 89 -44.04 -19.36 12.49
N VAL A 90 -43.20 -18.61 13.20
CA VAL A 90 -43.55 -17.34 13.83
C VAL A 90 -42.65 -16.25 13.25
N ILE A 91 -43.24 -15.27 12.56
CA ILE A 91 -42.50 -14.13 12.01
C ILE A 91 -42.43 -13.04 13.08
N ILE A 92 -41.22 -12.73 13.54
CA ILE A 92 -40.95 -11.66 14.51
C ILE A 92 -40.40 -10.46 13.76
N LYS A 93 -41.14 -9.35 13.76
CA LYS A 93 -40.66 -8.07 13.25
C LYS A 93 -39.99 -7.31 14.40
N LEU A 94 -38.70 -7.00 14.24
CA LEU A 94 -37.97 -6.15 15.18
C LEU A 94 -38.14 -4.70 14.71
N ASP A 95 -38.85 -3.89 15.51
CA ASP A 95 -38.99 -2.44 15.30
C ASP A 95 -37.71 -1.68 15.68
#